data_AF-A0A2T0A6C5-F1
#
_entry.id   AF-A0A2T0A6C5-F1
#
_cell.length_a   1.000
_cell.length_b   1.000
_cell.length_c   1.000
_cell.angle_alpha   90.00
_cell.angle_beta   90.00
_cell.angle_gamma   90.00
#
_symmetry.space_group_name_H-M   'P 1'
#
loop_
_entity.id
_entity.type
_entity.pdbx_description
1 polymer ?
#
loop_
_entity_poly.entity_id
_entity_poly.type
_entity_poly.pdbx_seq_one_letter_code
_entity_poly.pdbx_strand_id
1 'polypeptide(L)'
;MDEEGQIAGARKLTHKLGIPHIYPLDDFAYLTRIHYYTPSDKIWAEHEIDYIFFLRLDLKTDINPNEVSDVKWVSKADLEEFFKDPTSTFTPWFRLIGQSFLYKWWDALLASRKDESQPLEAKALIAEVEKEKATMGSIIRM
;
A
#
# COMPACT_ATOMS: atom_id res chain seq x y z
N MET A 1 17.25 1.52 7.84
CA MET A 1 15.91 1.69 7.25
C MET A 1 14.93 1.70 8.41
N ASP A 2 13.86 2.47 8.30
CA ASP A 2 13.00 2.95 9.39
C ASP A 2 12.22 1.83 10.11
N GLU A 3 12.88 1.19 11.09
CA GLU A 3 12.29 0.18 11.98
C GLU A 3 11.08 0.76 12.73
N GLU A 4 11.07 2.06 13.01
CA GLU A 4 9.96 2.74 13.69
C GLU A 4 8.70 2.76 12.82
N GLY A 5 8.83 3.03 11.53
CA GLY A 5 7.75 2.97 10.55
C GLY A 5 7.13 1.58 10.43
N GLN A 6 7.97 0.53 10.41
CA GLN A 6 7.49 -0.86 10.39
C GLN A 6 6.76 -1.23 11.69
N ILE A 7 7.28 -0.82 12.85
CA ILE A 7 6.61 -1.01 14.15
C ILE A 7 5.26 -0.28 14.17
N ALA A 8 5.21 0.94 13.67
CA ALA A 8 3.96 1.72 13.58
C ALA A 8 2.94 1.04 12.65
N GLY A 9 3.39 0.54 11.49
CA GLY A 9 2.58 -0.23 10.55
C GLY A 9 2.01 -1.49 11.19
N ALA A 10 2.85 -2.31 11.84
CA ALA A 10 2.42 -3.52 12.55
C ALA A 10 1.37 -3.22 13.62
N ARG A 11 1.61 -2.20 14.45
CA ARG A 11 0.66 -1.76 15.48
C ARG A 11 -0.68 -1.31 14.89
N LYS A 12 -0.67 -0.60 13.75
CA LYS A 12 -1.91 -0.14 13.09
C LYS A 12 -2.66 -1.28 12.40
N LEU A 13 -1.98 -2.28 11.85
CA LEU A 13 -2.63 -3.50 11.34
C LEU A 13 -3.40 -4.23 12.45
N THR A 14 -2.80 -4.38 13.63
CA THR A 14 -3.51 -4.94 14.79
C THR A 14 -4.68 -4.07 15.23
N HIS A 15 -4.48 -2.76 15.38
CA HIS A 15 -5.52 -1.86 15.89
C HIS A 15 -6.74 -1.72 14.95
N LYS A 16 -6.52 -1.69 13.63
CA LYS A 16 -7.57 -1.46 12.63
C LYS A 16 -8.20 -2.76 12.13
N LEU A 17 -7.38 -3.75 11.78
CA LEU A 17 -7.81 -4.97 11.09
C LEU A 17 -7.82 -6.20 12.01
N GLY A 18 -7.42 -6.07 13.28
CA GLY A 18 -7.33 -7.17 14.23
C GLY A 18 -6.23 -8.19 13.90
N ILE A 19 -5.32 -7.84 12.99
CA ILE A 19 -4.25 -8.73 12.55
C ILE A 19 -3.20 -8.82 13.67
N PRO A 20 -3.00 -9.98 14.31
CA PRO A 20 -2.00 -10.09 15.35
C PRO A 20 -0.59 -10.01 14.75
N HIS A 21 0.34 -9.41 15.47
CA HIS A 21 1.74 -9.32 15.06
C HIS A 21 2.44 -10.67 15.26
N ILE A 22 2.24 -11.58 14.31
CA ILE A 22 2.80 -12.94 14.27
C ILE A 22 3.82 -13.14 13.14
N TYR A 23 4.19 -12.06 12.47
CA TYR A 23 5.11 -12.01 11.34
C TYR A 23 6.34 -11.15 11.69
N PRO A 24 7.52 -11.42 11.13
CA PRO A 24 8.69 -10.56 11.29
C PRO A 24 8.44 -9.13 10.78
N LEU A 25 8.94 -8.12 11.51
CA LEU A 25 8.93 -6.73 11.02
C LEU A 25 9.69 -6.57 9.70
N ASP A 26 10.73 -7.38 9.51
CA ASP A 26 11.51 -7.39 8.28
C ASP A 26 10.68 -7.84 7.06
N ASP A 27 9.49 -8.44 7.23
CA ASP A 27 8.62 -8.79 6.09
C ASP A 27 7.98 -7.56 5.44
N PHE A 28 7.95 -6.41 6.12
CA PHE A 28 7.55 -5.14 5.51
C PHE A 28 8.61 -4.70 4.50
N ALA A 29 8.28 -4.84 3.21
CA ALA A 29 9.07 -4.28 2.13
C ALA A 29 8.83 -2.78 2.04
N TYR A 30 9.75 -1.98 2.57
CA TYR A 30 9.78 -0.54 2.32
C TYR A 30 10.16 -0.29 0.86
N LEU A 31 9.29 0.39 0.12
CA LEU A 31 9.50 0.68 -1.29
C LEU A 31 10.05 2.09 -1.49
N THR A 32 9.35 3.10 -0.98
CA THR A 32 9.71 4.51 -1.18
C THR A 32 8.96 5.40 -0.20
N ARG A 33 9.10 6.73 -0.38
CA ARG A 33 8.26 7.74 0.28
C ARG A 33 7.61 8.63 -0.74
N ILE A 34 6.42 9.12 -0.39
CA ILE A 34 5.72 10.13 -1.16
C ILE A 34 5.48 11.38 -0.32
N HIS A 35 5.66 12.56 -0.89
CA HIS A 35 5.30 13.82 -0.25
C HIS A 35 4.07 14.37 -0.96
N TYR A 36 3.00 14.61 -0.20
CA TYR A 36 1.75 15.15 -0.74
C TYR A 36 1.04 16.07 0.25
N TYR A 37 0.21 16.96 -0.30
CA TYR A 37 -0.80 17.72 0.43
C TYR A 37 -2.18 17.47 -0.17
N THR A 38 -3.17 17.15 0.68
CA THR A 38 -4.56 16.99 0.21
C THR A 38 -5.57 17.52 1.23
N PRO A 39 -6.37 18.54 0.87
CA PRO A 39 -7.51 18.96 1.68
C PRO A 39 -8.61 17.90 1.67
N SER A 40 -9.13 17.55 2.84
CA SER A 40 -10.33 16.71 2.98
C SER A 40 -11.59 17.58 2.89
N ASP A 41 -11.61 18.70 3.60
CA ASP A 41 -12.69 19.69 3.55
C ASP A 41 -12.17 21.12 3.77
N LYS A 42 -13.01 22.04 4.27
CA LYS A 42 -12.63 23.44 4.53
C LYS A 42 -11.74 23.62 5.76
N ILE A 43 -11.63 22.61 6.62
CA ILE A 43 -10.98 22.64 7.93
C ILE A 43 -9.85 21.61 7.99
N TRP A 44 -10.06 20.41 7.44
CA TRP A 44 -9.18 19.27 7.57
C TRP A 44 -8.38 19.01 6.29
N ALA A 45 -7.10 18.67 6.45
CA ALA A 45 -6.18 18.31 5.37
C ALA A 45 -5.09 17.35 5.88
N GLU A 46 -4.51 16.59 4.97
CA GLU A 46 -3.28 15.81 5.18
C GLU A 46 -2.10 16.53 4.50
N HIS A 47 -0.94 16.55 5.15
CA HIS A 47 0.32 17.04 4.60
C HIS A 47 1.46 16.15 5.10
N GLU A 48 1.84 15.16 4.31
CA GLU A 48 2.62 14.02 4.81
C GLU A 48 3.78 13.66 3.90
N ILE A 49 4.86 13.19 4.53
CA ILE A 49 5.83 12.31 3.88
C ILE A 49 5.41 10.89 4.25
N ASP A 50 4.67 10.24 3.36
CA ASP A 50 4.10 8.93 3.61
C ASP A 50 5.04 7.82 3.11
N TYR A 51 5.21 6.79 3.93
CA TYR A 51 6.16 5.70 3.71
C TYR A 51 5.41 4.50 3.15
N ILE A 52 5.77 4.09 1.93
CA ILE A 52 5.06 3.02 1.23
C ILE A 52 5.69 1.68 1.60
N PHE A 53 4.92 0.87 2.32
CA PHE A 53 5.28 -0.49 2.67
C PHE A 53 4.37 -1.51 1.97
N PHE A 54 4.96 -2.60 1.50
CA PHE A 54 4.26 -3.76 1.00
C PHE A 54 4.48 -4.94 1.95
N LEU A 55 3.43 -5.73 2.16
CA LEU A 55 3.46 -6.88 3.04
C LEU A 55 2.50 -7.94 2.50
N ARG A 56 2.94 -9.20 2.43
CA ARG A 56 2.07 -10.32 2.08
C ARG A 56 1.85 -11.17 3.33
N LEU A 57 0.59 -11.37 3.69
CA LEU A 57 0.19 -12.24 4.77
C LEU A 57 -1.02 -13.07 4.34
N ASP A 58 -1.18 -14.25 4.93
CA ASP A 58 -2.39 -15.07 4.80
C ASP A 58 -3.13 -15.02 6.14
N LEU A 59 -4.27 -14.33 6.19
CA LEU A 59 -4.84 -13.89 7.47
C LEU A 59 -6.36 -13.93 7.55
N LYS A 60 -6.80 -14.14 8.79
CA LYS A 60 -8.14 -13.79 9.27
C LYS A 60 -8.07 -12.41 9.92
N THR A 61 -9.05 -11.57 9.62
CA THR A 61 -9.21 -10.24 10.22
C THR A 61 -10.27 -10.27 11.31
N ASP A 62 -10.06 -9.47 12.35
CA ASP A 62 -11.06 -9.15 13.39
C ASP A 62 -11.21 -7.63 13.42
N ILE A 63 -12.04 -7.12 12.52
CA ILE A 63 -12.05 -5.71 12.14
C ILE A 63 -12.55 -4.85 13.30
N ASN A 64 -11.86 -3.76 13.59
CA ASN A 64 -12.34 -2.74 14.53
C ASN A 64 -13.33 -1.79 13.82
N PRO A 65 -14.65 -1.86 14.12
CA PRO A 65 -15.67 -1.11 13.40
C PRO A 65 -15.62 0.40 13.65
N ASN A 66 -14.89 0.86 14.69
CA ASN A 66 -14.68 2.29 14.91
C ASN A 66 -13.67 2.89 13.92
N GLU A 67 -12.87 2.06 13.26
CA GLU A 67 -11.78 2.49 12.37
C GLU A 67 -12.01 2.08 10.91
N VAL A 68 -12.66 0.92 10.68
CA VAL A 68 -12.83 0.33 9.34
C VAL A 68 -14.27 -0.16 9.20
N SER A 69 -14.97 0.37 8.19
CA SER A 69 -16.37 0.01 7.92
C SER A 69 -16.54 -1.31 7.17
N ASP A 70 -15.59 -1.67 6.30
CA ASP A 70 -15.63 -2.90 5.50
C ASP A 70 -14.23 -3.24 4.94
N VAL A 71 -14.02 -4.50 4.53
CA VAL A 71 -12.78 -4.99 3.90
C VAL A 71 -13.12 -5.87 2.70
N LYS A 72 -12.40 -5.65 1.59
CA LYS A 72 -12.52 -6.48 0.39
C LYS A 72 -11.15 -6.82 -0.17
N TRP A 73 -10.89 -8.10 -0.39
CA TRP A 73 -9.79 -8.56 -1.23
C TRP A 73 -10.19 -8.40 -2.70
N VAL A 74 -9.33 -7.77 -3.49
CA VAL A 74 -9.59 -7.46 -4.90
C VAL A 74 -8.47 -8.01 -5.77
N SER A 75 -8.83 -8.54 -6.94
CA SER A 75 -7.86 -8.75 -8.01
C SER A 75 -7.45 -7.41 -8.64
N LYS A 76 -6.39 -7.42 -9.44
CA LYS A 76 -5.99 -6.25 -10.23
C LYS A 76 -7.13 -5.76 -11.14
N ALA A 77 -7.84 -6.68 -11.79
CA ALA A 77 -8.97 -6.37 -12.66
C ALA A 77 -10.16 -5.79 -11.88
N ASP A 78 -10.45 -6.32 -10.69
CA ASP A 78 -11.49 -5.76 -9.83
C ASP A 78 -11.14 -4.31 -9.45
N LEU A 79 -9.90 -4.05 -9.01
CA LEU A 79 -9.48 -2.70 -8.63
C LEU A 79 -9.55 -1.71 -9.80
N GLU A 80 -9.19 -2.14 -11.01
CA GLU A 80 -9.34 -1.32 -12.22
C GLU A 80 -10.81 -0.95 -12.48
N GLU A 81 -11.74 -1.88 -12.28
CA GLU A 81 -13.16 -1.61 -12.44
C GLU A 81 -13.70 -0.68 -11.34
N PHE A 82 -13.25 -0.88 -10.10
CA PHE A 82 -13.52 0.00 -8.96
C PHE A 82 -13.10 1.45 -9.23
N PHE A 83 -11.98 1.68 -9.92
CA PHE A 83 -11.57 3.04 -10.29
C PHE A 83 -12.41 3.68 -11.40
N LYS A 84 -13.10 2.88 -12.23
CA LYS A 84 -14.00 3.35 -13.30
C LYS A 84 -15.41 3.64 -12.80
N ASP A 85 -15.84 2.96 -11.75
CA ASP A 85 -17.14 3.17 -11.14
C ASP A 85 -17.22 4.58 -10.51
N PRO A 86 -18.11 5.47 -11.00
CA PRO A 86 -18.23 6.83 -10.47
C PRO A 86 -18.84 6.88 -9.07
N THR A 87 -19.45 5.80 -8.59
CA THR A 87 -20.02 5.71 -7.24
C THR A 87 -18.98 5.30 -6.19
N SER A 88 -17.85 4.75 -6.63
CA SER A 88 -16.74 4.35 -5.76
C SER A 88 -15.92 5.57 -5.34
N THR A 89 -15.61 5.65 -4.04
CA THR A 89 -14.81 6.73 -3.46
C THR A 89 -13.45 6.23 -3.01
N PHE A 90 -12.41 7.03 -3.25
CA PHE A 90 -11.03 6.71 -2.86
C PHE A 90 -10.39 7.91 -2.20
N THR A 91 -9.50 7.65 -1.25
CA THR A 91 -8.65 8.71 -0.71
C THR A 91 -7.76 9.28 -1.82
N PRO A 92 -7.45 10.59 -1.79
CA PRO A 92 -6.61 11.21 -2.80
C PRO A 92 -5.23 10.53 -2.94
N TRP A 93 -4.60 10.18 -1.82
CA TRP A 93 -3.31 9.48 -1.81
C TRP A 93 -3.39 8.08 -2.45
N PHE A 94 -4.47 7.33 -2.22
CA PHE A 94 -4.61 5.99 -2.79
C PHE A 94 -4.82 6.06 -4.30
N ARG A 95 -5.59 7.05 -4.78
CA ARG A 95 -5.74 7.29 -6.22
C ARG A 95 -4.41 7.68 -6.87
N LEU A 96 -3.62 8.54 -6.22
CA LEU A 96 -2.29 8.93 -6.69
C LEU A 96 -1.38 7.72 -6.86
N ILE A 97 -1.26 6.88 -5.82
CA ILE A 97 -0.43 5.67 -5.87
C ILE A 97 -0.98 4.67 -6.89
N GLY A 98 -2.29 4.45 -6.88
CA GLY A 98 -3.01 3.55 -7.77
C GLY A 98 -2.73 3.82 -9.24
N GLN A 99 -2.95 5.06 -9.66
CA GLN A 99 -2.83 5.48 -11.06
C GLN A 99 -1.38 5.69 -11.52
N SER A 100 -0.46 5.97 -10.58
CA SER A 100 0.94 6.28 -10.94
C SER A 100 1.86 5.06 -10.90
N PHE A 101 1.69 4.18 -9.90
CA PHE A 101 2.70 3.16 -9.58
C PHE A 101 2.15 1.78 -9.25
N LEU A 102 1.01 1.69 -8.52
CA LEU A 102 0.53 0.43 -7.95
C LEU A 102 0.42 -0.68 -8.99
N TYR A 103 -0.15 -0.40 -10.16
CA TYR A 103 -0.33 -1.42 -11.20
C TYR A 103 0.99 -1.95 -11.78
N LYS A 104 2.02 -1.11 -11.87
CA LYS A 104 3.37 -1.52 -12.31
C LYS A 104 4.03 -2.38 -11.25
N TRP A 105 3.94 -1.99 -9.98
CA TRP A 105 4.45 -2.79 -8.87
C TRP A 105 3.70 -4.12 -8.76
N TRP A 106 2.39 -4.14 -9.01
CA TRP A 106 1.61 -5.36 -9.02
C TRP A 106 2.10 -6.32 -10.11
N ASP A 107 2.34 -5.82 -11.32
CA ASP A 107 2.88 -6.64 -12.42
C ASP A 107 4.29 -7.15 -12.11
N ALA A 108 5.16 -6.29 -11.58
CA ALA A 108 6.51 -6.69 -11.17
C ALA A 108 6.49 -7.75 -10.07
N LEU A 109 5.57 -7.63 -9.10
CA LEU A 109 5.42 -8.61 -8.02
C LEU A 109 4.99 -9.97 -8.58
N LEU A 110 3.99 -9.98 -9.47
CA LEU A 110 3.53 -11.20 -10.13
C LEU A 110 4.58 -11.81 -11.06
N ALA A 111 5.40 -11.00 -11.73
CA ALA A 111 6.49 -11.48 -12.58
C ALA A 111 7.71 -11.98 -11.78
N SER A 112 7.83 -11.60 -10.50
CA SER A 112 8.96 -11.99 -9.65
C SER A 112 8.93 -13.48 -9.24
N ARG A 113 7.74 -14.10 -9.23
CA ARG A 113 7.62 -15.55 -8.98
C ARG A 113 7.91 -16.34 -10.25
N LYS A 114 8.65 -17.44 -10.13
CA LYS A 114 8.93 -18.35 -11.26
C LYS A 114 7.75 -19.25 -11.59
N ASP A 115 6.91 -19.53 -10.58
CA ASP A 115 5.78 -20.45 -10.64
C ASP A 115 4.68 -19.96 -9.68
N GLU A 116 3.42 -20.25 -9.98
CA GLU A 116 2.27 -19.81 -9.18
C GLU A 116 2.14 -20.51 -7.82
N SER A 117 2.77 -21.67 -7.65
CA SER A 117 2.86 -22.36 -6.36
C SER A 117 3.79 -21.66 -5.36
N GLN A 118 4.67 -20.77 -5.84
CA GLN A 118 5.54 -20.00 -4.95
C GLN A 118 4.79 -18.81 -4.35
N PRO A 119 5.00 -18.53 -3.05
CA PRO A 119 4.45 -17.34 -2.43
C PRO A 119 5.00 -16.08 -3.11
N LEU A 120 4.19 -15.01 -3.14
CA LEU A 120 4.69 -13.70 -3.54
C LEU A 120 5.60 -13.14 -2.44
N GLU A 121 6.70 -12.52 -2.84
CA GLU A 121 7.69 -11.95 -1.94
C GLU A 121 7.72 -10.43 -2.12
N ALA A 122 7.15 -9.68 -1.15
CA ALA A 122 7.04 -8.23 -1.26
C ALA A 122 8.39 -7.53 -1.48
N LYS A 123 9.48 -8.08 -0.90
CA LYS A 123 10.84 -7.56 -1.05
C LYS A 123 11.38 -7.63 -2.48
N ALA A 124 10.82 -8.47 -3.34
CA ALA A 124 11.20 -8.53 -4.75
C ALA A 124 10.98 -7.18 -5.46
N LEU A 125 10.09 -6.33 -4.94
CA LEU A 125 9.81 -5.01 -5.48
C LEU A 125 10.87 -3.96 -5.15
N ILE A 126 11.66 -4.13 -4.09
CA ILE A 126 12.61 -3.10 -3.63
C ILE A 126 13.58 -2.74 -4.75
N ALA A 127 14.15 -3.75 -5.40
CA ALA A 127 15.09 -3.53 -6.51
C ALA A 127 14.42 -2.90 -7.74
N GLU A 128 13.13 -3.16 -7.97
CA GLU A 128 12.41 -2.59 -9.10
C GLU A 128 12.09 -1.11 -8.87
N VAL A 129 11.61 -0.77 -7.67
CA VAL A 129 11.29 0.61 -7.28
C VAL A 129 12.56 1.49 -7.27
N GLU A 130 13.69 0.96 -6.84
CA GLU A 130 14.96 1.71 -6.88
C GLU A 130 15.41 2.06 -8.31
N LYS A 131 15.12 1.22 -9.32
CA LYS A 131 15.40 1.56 -10.73
C LYS A 131 14.51 2.70 -11.23
N GLU A 132 13.28 2.78 -10.74
CA GLU A 132 12.28 3.77 -11.17
C GLU A 132 12.33 5.08 -10.37
N LYS A 133 13.14 5.15 -9.32
CA LYS A 133 13.19 6.26 -8.35
C LYS A 133 13.34 7.65 -8.98
N ALA A 134 14.12 7.76 -10.05
CA ALA A 134 14.30 9.02 -10.78
C ALA A 134 13.00 9.49 -11.48
N THR A 135 12.27 8.56 -12.08
CA THR A 135 10.98 8.81 -12.74
C THR A 135 9.87 9.07 -11.71
N MET A 136 9.92 8.39 -10.57
CA MET A 136 8.98 8.60 -9.47
C MET A 136 9.10 9.98 -8.84
N GLY A 137 10.33 10.48 -8.66
CA GLY A 137 10.60 11.78 -8.05
C GLY A 137 10.07 13.00 -8.83
N SER A 138 9.75 12.85 -10.12
CA SER A 138 9.12 13.90 -10.93
C SER A 138 7.59 13.91 -10.84
N ILE A 139 6.98 12.78 -10.46
CA ILE A 139 5.53 12.62 -10.29
C ILE A 139 5.12 12.95 -8.85
N ILE A 140 6.01 12.68 -7.89
CA ILE A 140 5.77 12.79 -6.44
C ILE A 140 6.41 14.07 -5.90
N ARG A 141 5.91 15.21 -6.38
CA ARG A 141 6.07 16.52 -5.73
C ARG A 141 4.76 17.28 -5.93
N MET A 142 3.90 17.28 -4.91
CA MET A 142 2.81 18.23 -4.78
C MET A 142 2.84 18.83 -3.39
#